data_AF-F5XHK7-F1
#
_entry.id   AF-F5XHK7-F1
#
_cell.length_a   1.000
_cell.length_b   1.000
_cell.length_c   1.000
_cell.angle_alpha   90.00
_cell.angle_beta   90.00
_cell.angle_gamma   90.00
#
_symmetry.space_group_name_H-M   'P 1'
#
loop_
_entity.id
_entity.type
_entity.pdbx_description
1 polymer ?
#
loop_
_entity_poly.entity_id
_entity_poly.type
_entity_poly.pdbx_seq_one_letter_code
_entity_poly.pdbx_strand_id
1 'polypeptide(L)'
;MKQVMRLISRIRHRQFGVFVTTAFIHRQAYEEVREDEHPVVFLSGRDIVYLLRRMGLTDSQALASYLTDKYPVSASSPKPSVDVAVPDPSLVIEVLDREGTDAAKSVRLRS
;
A
#
# COMPACT_ATOMS: atom_id res chain seq x y z
N MET A 1 -2.70 8.63 -9.83
CA MET A 1 -1.52 9.51 -10.01
C MET A 1 -1.40 10.67 -9.01
N LYS A 2 -2.48 11.41 -8.68
CA LYS A 2 -2.41 12.65 -7.89
C LYS A 2 -1.71 12.55 -6.51
N GLN A 3 -1.81 11.43 -5.80
CA GLN A 3 -1.25 11.32 -4.44
C GLN A 3 0.29 11.28 -4.41
N VAL A 4 0.93 10.63 -5.39
CA VAL A 4 2.41 10.56 -5.49
C VAL A 4 2.97 11.93 -5.83
N MET A 5 2.37 12.63 -6.78
CA MET A 5 2.76 14.00 -7.16
C MET A 5 2.63 15.00 -6.00
N ARG A 6 1.59 14.84 -5.17
CA ARG A 6 1.43 15.65 -3.95
C ARG A 6 2.48 15.34 -2.89
N LEU A 7 2.98 14.10 -2.83
CA LEU A 7 4.11 13.77 -1.94
C LEU A 7 5.37 14.47 -2.43
N ILE A 8 5.68 14.32 -3.72
CA ILE A 8 6.89 14.89 -4.35
C ILE A 8 6.93 16.41 -4.16
N SER A 9 5.81 17.10 -4.37
CA SER A 9 5.76 18.56 -4.22
C SER A 9 5.97 19.06 -2.78
N ARG A 10 5.85 18.17 -1.78
CA ARG A 10 6.09 18.49 -0.36
C ARG A 10 7.51 18.17 0.11
N ILE A 11 8.30 17.45 -0.69
CA ILE A 11 9.69 17.11 -0.35
C ILE A 11 10.55 18.36 -0.54
N ARG A 12 11.23 18.80 0.52
CA ARG A 12 12.16 19.93 0.46
C ARG A 12 13.59 19.47 0.22
N HIS A 13 14.49 20.44 0.07
CA HIS A 13 15.88 20.16 -0.28
C HIS A 13 16.53 19.16 0.69
N ARG A 14 17.15 18.11 0.15
CA ARG A 14 17.82 17.00 0.87
C ARG A 14 16.93 16.12 1.76
N GLN A 15 15.61 16.20 1.60
CA GLN A 15 14.69 15.26 2.22
C GLN A 15 14.37 14.13 1.25
N PHE A 16 13.95 12.99 1.79
CA PHE A 16 13.33 11.92 1.01
C PHE A 16 11.91 11.69 1.50
N GLY A 17 11.01 11.36 0.58
CA GLY A 17 9.63 11.00 0.87
C GLY A 17 9.50 9.50 1.08
N VAL A 18 8.53 9.09 1.90
CA VAL A 18 8.11 7.69 1.99
C VAL A 18 6.66 7.60 1.56
N PHE A 19 6.38 6.81 0.54
CA PHE A 19 5.04 6.54 0.07
C PHE A 19 4.62 5.15 0.54
N VAL A 20 3.69 5.09 1.50
CA VAL A 20 3.16 3.85 2.06
C VAL A 20 1.80 3.56 1.48
N THR A 21 1.59 2.34 1.00
CA THR A 21 0.28 1.86 0.52
C THR A 21 0.09 0.38 0.85
N THR A 22 -1.13 -0.01 1.20
CA THR A 22 -1.53 -1.41 1.33
C THR A 22 -1.86 -2.05 -0.02
N ALA A 23 -1.95 -1.23 -1.09
CA ALA A 23 -2.26 -1.65 -2.45
C ALA A 23 -1.03 -1.58 -3.36
N PHE A 24 -1.25 -1.68 -4.66
CA PHE A 24 -0.21 -1.61 -5.69
C PHE A 24 0.02 -0.17 -6.15
N ILE A 25 1.21 0.09 -6.69
CA ILE A 25 1.58 1.36 -7.29
C ILE A 25 1.44 1.22 -8.81
N HIS A 26 0.80 2.20 -9.45
CA HIS A 26 0.63 2.21 -10.90
C HIS A 26 1.98 2.31 -11.61
N ARG A 27 2.22 1.47 -12.62
CA ARG A 27 3.52 1.35 -13.30
C ARG A 27 4.06 2.69 -13.80
N GLN A 28 3.23 3.45 -14.53
CA GLN A 28 3.63 4.75 -15.07
C GLN A 28 4.06 5.73 -13.96
N ALA A 29 3.37 5.75 -12.82
CA ALA A 29 3.73 6.65 -11.73
C ALA A 29 5.05 6.22 -11.07
N TYR A 30 5.32 4.92 -11.00
CA TYR A 30 6.60 4.41 -10.51
C TYR A 30 7.74 4.77 -11.47
N GLU A 31 7.53 4.60 -12.78
CA GLU A 31 8.48 4.94 -13.83
C GLU A 31 8.83 6.44 -13.78
N GLU A 32 7.83 7.34 -13.77
CA GLU A 32 8.03 8.79 -13.64
C GLU A 32 8.90 9.15 -12.41
N VAL A 33 8.59 8.59 -11.23
CA VAL A 33 9.38 8.87 -10.02
C VAL A 33 10.84 8.40 -10.14
N ARG A 34 11.08 7.29 -10.84
CA ARG A 34 12.44 6.77 -11.02
C ARG A 34 13.23 7.52 -12.07
N GLU A 35 12.59 7.86 -13.18
CA GLU A 35 13.21 8.62 -14.28
C GLU A 35 13.54 10.05 -13.86
N ASP A 36 12.67 10.69 -13.06
CA ASP A 36 12.88 12.04 -12.53
C ASP A 36 13.79 12.08 -11.28
N GLU A 37 14.38 10.94 -10.89
CA GLU A 37 15.26 10.77 -9.74
C GLU A 37 14.72 11.38 -8.43
N HIS A 38 13.40 11.35 -8.25
CA HIS A 38 12.79 11.89 -7.04
C HIS A 38 13.18 11.03 -5.83
N PRO A 39 13.62 11.63 -4.70
CA PRO A 39 14.09 10.88 -3.54
C PRO A 39 12.87 10.32 -2.77
N VAL A 40 12.26 9.26 -3.29
CA VAL A 40 11.06 8.63 -2.72
C VAL A 40 11.28 7.14 -2.53
N VAL A 41 10.99 6.66 -1.33
CA VAL A 41 10.94 5.24 -0.99
C VAL A 41 9.49 4.78 -1.06
N PHE A 42 9.24 3.71 -1.80
CA PHE A 42 7.93 3.06 -1.86
C PHE A 42 7.85 1.88 -0.88
N LEU A 43 6.82 1.86 -0.04
CA LEU A 43 6.48 0.75 0.83
C LEU A 43 5.10 0.21 0.43
N SER A 44 5.07 -0.96 -0.19
CA SER A 44 3.87 -1.59 -0.73
C SER A 44 3.24 -2.58 0.26
N GLY A 45 2.06 -3.09 -0.08
CA GLY A 45 1.39 -4.12 0.72
C GLY A 45 2.26 -5.35 0.99
N ARG A 46 3.08 -5.76 0.01
CA ARG A 46 4.02 -6.87 0.17
C ARG A 46 5.07 -6.58 1.24
N ASP A 47 5.61 -5.36 1.25
CA ASP A 47 6.63 -4.94 2.22
C ASP A 47 6.04 -4.85 3.62
N ILE A 48 4.80 -4.37 3.74
CA ILE A 48 4.05 -4.35 5.00
C ILE A 48 3.85 -5.77 5.52
N VAL A 49 3.35 -6.69 4.68
CA VAL A 49 3.17 -8.10 5.08
C VAL A 49 4.49 -8.75 5.48
N TYR A 50 5.57 -8.47 4.74
CA TYR A 50 6.89 -8.96 5.07
C TYR A 50 7.35 -8.48 6.45
N LEU A 51 7.15 -7.20 6.76
CA LEU A 51 7.46 -6.63 8.07
C LEU A 51 6.62 -7.24 9.19
N LEU A 52 5.29 -7.38 8.98
CA LEU A 52 4.38 -7.99 9.94
C LEU A 52 4.78 -9.44 10.26
N ARG A 53 5.13 -10.23 9.24
CA ARG A 53 5.63 -11.60 9.43
C ARG A 53 6.92 -11.63 10.26
N ARG A 54 7.86 -10.70 10.03
CA ARG A 54 9.09 -10.58 10.84
C ARG A 54 8.82 -10.21 12.29
N MET A 55 7.70 -9.53 12.56
CA MET A 55 7.23 -9.23 13.92
C MET A 55 6.47 -10.39 14.57
N GLY A 56 6.29 -11.53 13.88
CA GLY A 56 5.49 -12.66 14.36
C GLY A 56 3.99 -12.49 14.17
N LEU A 57 3.54 -11.45 13.45
CA LEU A 57 2.13 -11.20 13.16
C LEU A 57 1.75 -11.86 11.84
N THR A 58 1.32 -13.12 11.91
CA THR A 58 1.05 -13.95 10.72
C THR A 58 -0.44 -14.15 10.42
N ASP A 59 -1.33 -13.81 11.35
CA ASP A 59 -2.78 -13.93 11.21
C ASP A 59 -3.51 -12.63 11.56
N SER A 60 -4.76 -12.52 11.12
CA SER A 60 -5.59 -11.32 11.27
C SER A 60 -5.96 -11.04 12.73
N GLN A 61 -6.12 -12.07 13.56
CA GLN A 61 -6.51 -11.91 14.96
C GLN A 61 -5.35 -11.35 15.78
N ALA A 62 -4.13 -11.85 15.57
CA ALA A 62 -2.91 -11.35 16.19
C ALA A 62 -2.67 -9.88 15.79
N LEU A 63 -2.84 -9.55 14.51
CA LEU A 63 -2.72 -8.17 14.04
C LEU A 63 -3.77 -7.24 14.66
N ALA A 64 -5.04 -7.66 14.69
CA ALA A 64 -6.12 -6.86 15.28
C ALA A 64 -5.90 -6.61 16.79
N SER A 65 -5.43 -7.63 17.51
CA SER A 65 -5.09 -7.53 18.92
C SER A 65 -3.92 -6.57 19.14
N TYR A 66 -2.86 -6.71 18.34
CA TYR A 66 -1.70 -5.82 18.38
C TYR A 66 -2.07 -4.36 18.12
N LEU A 67 -2.90 -4.09 17.11
CA LEU A 67 -3.33 -2.73 16.77
C LEU A 67 -4.20 -2.12 17.87
N THR A 68 -5.11 -2.89 18.45
CA THR A 68 -5.97 -2.44 19.55
C THR A 68 -5.16 -2.12 20.81
N ASP A 69 -4.19 -2.97 21.15
CA ASP A 69 -3.32 -2.80 22.31
C ASP A 69 -2.36 -1.61 22.16
N LYS A 70 -1.68 -1.49 21.01
CA LYS A 70 -0.63 -0.48 20.79
C LYS A 70 -1.16 0.87 20.34
N TYR A 71 -2.28 0.91 19.63
CA TYR A 71 -2.81 2.12 19.01
C TYR A 71 -4.31 2.26 19.29
N PRO A 72 -4.71 2.50 20.55
CA PRO A 72 -6.11 2.68 20.90
C PRO A 72 -6.67 3.92 20.18
N VAL A 73 -7.72 3.72 19.41
CA VAL A 73 -8.36 4.82 18.66
C VAL A 73 -9.25 5.62 19.61
N SER A 74 -8.70 6.71 20.17
CA SER A 74 -9.51 7.69 20.90
C SER A 74 -10.35 8.50 19.93
N ALA A 75 -11.67 8.53 20.14
CA ALA A 75 -12.64 9.27 19.33
C ALA A 75 -12.40 10.80 19.29
N SER A 76 -11.44 11.33 20.04
CA SER A 76 -11.07 12.75 20.12
C SER A 76 -9.75 13.11 19.42
N SER A 77 -9.16 12.20 18.65
CA SER A 77 -7.90 12.47 17.95
C SER A 77 -8.10 13.58 16.88
N PRO A 78 -7.15 14.50 16.69
CA PRO A 78 -7.27 15.53 15.66
C PRO A 78 -7.55 14.85 14.33
N LYS A 79 -8.52 15.35 13.54
CA LYS A 79 -8.78 14.89 12.18
C LYS A 79 -7.42 14.73 11.49
N PRO A 80 -6.97 13.50 11.23
CA PRO A 80 -5.68 13.34 10.60
C PRO A 80 -5.82 14.06 9.25
N SER A 81 -4.86 14.92 8.91
CA SER A 81 -4.79 15.62 7.62
C SER A 81 -4.39 14.63 6.52
N VAL A 82 -5.09 13.48 6.51
CA VAL A 82 -4.94 12.37 5.61
C VAL A 82 -5.97 12.61 4.51
N ASP A 83 -5.45 12.95 3.34
CA ASP A 83 -6.22 12.87 2.11
C ASP A 83 -6.48 11.39 1.80
N VAL A 84 -7.53 10.83 2.42
CA VAL A 84 -8.02 9.47 2.17
C VAL A 84 -8.54 9.44 0.73
N ALA A 85 -7.76 8.87 -0.19
CA ALA A 85 -8.32 8.45 -1.46
C ALA A 85 -9.05 7.13 -1.21
N VAL A 86 -10.37 7.18 -1.24
CA VAL A 86 -11.19 5.97 -1.27
C VAL A 86 -10.91 5.26 -2.60
N PRO A 87 -10.42 4.01 -2.61
CA PRO A 87 -10.27 3.26 -3.85
C PRO A 87 -11.64 3.11 -4.50
N ASP A 88 -11.70 3.30 -5.82
CA ASP A 88 -12.90 3.01 -6.60
C ASP A 88 -13.28 1.53 -6.37
N PRO A 89 -14.53 1.22 -5.94
CA PRO A 89 -14.97 -0.15 -5.71
C PRO A 89 -14.92 -1.05 -6.97
N SER A 90 -14.70 -0.49 -8.16
CA SER A 90 -14.50 -1.23 -9.40
C SER A 90 -13.06 -1.65 -9.70
N LEU A 91 -12.09 -1.32 -8.83
CA LEU A 91 -10.68 -1.65 -9.04
C LEU A 91 -10.42 -3.16 -8.90
N VAL A 92 -10.43 -3.87 -10.02
CA VAL A 92 -10.03 -5.29 -10.10
C VAL A 92 -8.52 -5.38 -10.02
N ILE A 93 -8.02 -6.04 -8.98
CA ILE A 93 -6.59 -6.33 -8.81
C ILE A 93 -6.33 -7.71 -9.43
N GLU A 94 -5.75 -7.73 -10.63
CA GLU A 94 -5.22 -8.96 -11.22
C GLU A 94 -3.89 -9.31 -10.56
N VAL A 95 -3.92 -10.35 -9.71
CA VAL A 95 -2.71 -10.95 -9.16
C VAL A 95 -2.11 -11.85 -10.24
N LEU A 96 -1.04 -11.38 -10.89
CA LEU A 96 -0.25 -12.20 -11.80
C LEU A 96 0.60 -13.18 -10.98
N ASP A 97 0.07 -14.39 -10.80
CA ASP A 97 0.86 -15.53 -10.30
C ASP A 97 1.94 -15.84 -11.34
N ARG A 98 3.19 -15.58 -10.97
CA ARG A 98 4.35 -16.09 -11.71
C ARG A 98 4.78 -17.41 -11.10
N GLU A 99 4.02 -18.45 -11.40
CA GLU A 99 4.55 -19.82 -11.44
C GLU A 99 4.17 -20.45 -12.78
N GLY A 100 5.18 -21.00 -13.44
CA GLY A 100 5.02 -21.57 -14.77
C GLY A 100 4.16 -22.82 -14.78
N THR A 101 3.71 -23.14 -16.00
CA THR A 101 3.19 -24.42 -16.48
C THR A 101 1.69 -24.70 -16.25
N ASP A 102 0.96 -24.41 -17.33
CA ASP A 102 -0.11 -25.21 -17.96
C ASP A 102 -1.45 -25.45 -17.22
N ALA A 103 -2.50 -25.40 -18.04
CA ALA A 103 -3.92 -25.65 -17.78
C ALA A 103 -4.74 -24.53 -17.09
N ALA A 104 -5.43 -23.76 -17.95
CA ALA A 104 -6.52 -22.87 -17.61
C ALA A 104 -7.59 -23.55 -16.73
N LYS A 105 -7.84 -22.99 -15.54
CA LYS A 105 -9.10 -23.17 -14.80
C LYS A 105 -9.68 -21.82 -14.41
N SER A 106 -10.72 -21.43 -15.12
CA SER A 106 -11.59 -20.30 -14.76
C SER A 106 -12.53 -20.72 -13.63
N VAL A 107 -12.37 -20.13 -12.45
CA VAL A 107 -13.34 -20.25 -11.35
C VAL A 107 -14.28 -19.06 -11.43
N ARG A 108 -15.50 -19.32 -11.91
CA ARG A 108 -16.66 -18.40 -11.81
C ARG A 108 -17.20 -18.49 -10.38
N LEU A 109 -17.11 -17.42 -9.60
CA LEU A 109 -18.00 -17.25 -8.45
C LEU A 109 -19.17 -16.36 -8.87
N ARG A 110 -20.36 -16.96 -8.86
CA ARG A 110 -21.65 -16.29 -9.11
C ARG A 110 -22.06 -15.49 -7.87
N SER A 111 -22.69 -14.36 -8.11
CA SER A 111 -23.89 -13.94 -7.37
C SER A 111 -25.11 -14.23 -8.24
#